data_AF-A0A2E8B8W8-F1
#
_entry.id   AF-A0A2E8B8W8-F1
#
_cell.length_a   1.000
_cell.length_b   1.000
_cell.length_c   1.000
_cell.angle_alpha   90.00
_cell.angle_beta   90.00
_cell.angle_gamma   90.00
#
_symmetry.space_group_name_H-M   'P 1'
#
loop_
_entity.id
_entity.type
_entity.pdbx_description
1 polymer ?
#
loop_
_entity_poly.entity_id
_entity_poly.type
_entity_poly.pdbx_seq_one_letter_code
_entity_poly.pdbx_strand_id
1 'polypeptide(L)'
;MSVITIEGRLGAGGPDLGRIVAKELDLDFIDRLMLADIAKRVGSTMNALSDQERRVPTLANRFAQSIQRMLHRSAVAGMGGDPYFGPGIEHLLARPYTDMEEPPHTSAEEIDEQHFIDTASEVIKDLAEIGNVVLLGRGGAAILHDSISVLRVGVIAKLEDRAARVQQQMRLKSVEEAKLTIEHADLAQHRYFERAFESSPIDPFLYHFMWNTSDVSLEYAAQVTIDAAKVMSEKGLKWASQTDASPDATSE
;
A
#
# COMPACT_ATOMS: atom_id res chain seq x y z
N MET A 1 6.64 -6.86 15.46
CA MET A 1 6.71 -5.84 14.39
C MET A 1 5.31 -5.69 13.84
N SER A 2 4.82 -4.46 13.69
CA SER A 2 3.43 -4.22 13.24
C SER A 2 3.43 -3.75 11.79
N VAL A 3 2.64 -4.39 10.95
CA VAL A 3 2.38 -3.95 9.56
C VAL A 3 0.89 -3.73 9.42
N ILE A 4 0.51 -2.56 8.92
CA ILE A 4 -0.89 -2.20 8.73
C ILE A 4 -1.06 -1.75 7.29
N THR A 5 -2.03 -2.30 6.56
CA THR A 5 -2.43 -1.76 5.26
C THR A 5 -3.75 -1.02 5.42
N ILE A 6 -3.84 0.14 4.80
CA ILE A 6 -5.05 0.94 4.74
C ILE A 6 -5.38 1.16 3.26
N GLU A 7 -6.52 0.63 2.82
CA GLU A 7 -7.05 0.91 1.49
C GLU A 7 -8.35 1.69 1.66
N GLY A 8 -8.58 2.69 0.81
CA GLY A 8 -9.79 3.48 0.91
C GLY A 8 -10.08 4.28 -0.34
N ARG A 9 -11.34 4.65 -0.49
CA ARG A 9 -11.79 5.49 -1.60
C ARG A 9 -11.31 6.94 -1.41
N LEU A 10 -11.16 7.68 -2.51
CA LEU A 10 -10.76 9.10 -2.45
C LEU A 10 -11.75 9.90 -1.59
N GLY A 11 -11.27 10.66 -0.62
CA GLY A 11 -12.13 11.43 0.31
C GLY A 11 -12.75 10.62 1.45
N ALA A 12 -12.47 9.32 1.57
CA ALA A 12 -12.96 8.51 2.71
C ALA A 12 -12.14 8.72 4.00
N GLY A 13 -11.02 9.46 3.95
CA GLY A 13 -10.19 9.75 5.12
C GLY A 13 -9.09 8.72 5.42
N GLY A 14 -8.82 7.79 4.50
CA GLY A 14 -7.73 6.80 4.63
C GLY A 14 -6.35 7.41 4.94
N PRO A 15 -5.89 8.46 4.22
CA PRO A 15 -4.60 9.10 4.52
C PRO A 15 -4.50 9.70 5.92
N ASP A 16 -5.58 10.32 6.39
CA ASP A 16 -5.60 10.96 7.71
C ASP A 16 -5.63 9.91 8.82
N LEU A 17 -6.46 8.86 8.67
CA LEU A 17 -6.46 7.69 9.53
C LEU A 17 -5.05 7.09 9.64
N GLY A 18 -4.41 6.82 8.50
CA GLY A 18 -3.10 6.18 8.46
C GLY A 18 -2.00 7.00 9.11
N ARG A 19 -2.01 8.33 8.95
CA ARG A 19 -1.06 9.21 9.64
C ARG A 19 -1.25 9.22 11.15
N ILE A 20 -2.49 9.23 11.63
CA ILE A 20 -2.79 9.17 13.07
C ILE A 20 -2.27 7.85 13.65
N VAL A 21 -2.63 6.72 13.01
CA VAL A 21 -2.20 5.38 13.44
C VAL A 21 -0.69 5.25 13.42
N ALA A 22 -0.02 5.68 12.35
CA ALA A 22 1.42 5.62 12.22
C ALA A 22 2.12 6.42 13.31
N LYS A 23 1.66 7.66 13.58
CA LYS A 23 2.21 8.51 14.62
C LYS A 23 2.06 7.90 16.03
N GLU A 24 0.89 7.37 16.37
CA GLU A 24 0.62 6.83 17.70
C GLU A 24 1.35 5.51 17.98
N LEU A 25 1.61 4.72 16.94
CA LEU A 25 2.34 3.45 17.04
C LEU A 25 3.84 3.59 16.76
N ASP A 26 4.34 4.82 16.52
CA ASP A 26 5.73 5.09 16.09
C ASP A 26 6.14 4.24 14.88
N LEU A 27 5.25 4.16 13.90
CA LEU A 27 5.44 3.49 12.62
C LEU A 27 5.67 4.53 11.53
N ASP A 28 6.38 4.13 10.49
CA ASP A 28 6.46 4.94 9.30
C ASP A 28 5.16 4.86 8.49
N PHE A 29 4.83 5.95 7.80
CA PHE A 29 3.67 6.04 6.91
C PHE A 29 4.14 6.12 5.46
N ILE A 30 3.82 5.12 4.66
CA ILE A 30 4.21 5.04 3.25
C ILE A 30 2.96 5.10 2.38
N ASP A 31 2.90 6.11 1.52
CA ASP A 31 1.91 6.28 0.47
C ASP A 31 2.56 6.17 -0.91
N ARG A 32 1.77 6.34 -1.99
CA ARG A 32 2.29 6.28 -3.36
C ARG A 32 3.43 7.26 -3.66
N LEU A 33 3.41 8.45 -3.06
CA LEU A 33 4.41 9.47 -3.32
C LEU A 33 5.72 9.10 -2.63
N MET A 34 5.62 8.56 -1.42
CA MET A 34 6.77 7.98 -0.72
C MET A 34 7.34 6.77 -1.45
N LEU A 35 6.51 5.87 -2.00
CA LEU A 35 6.99 4.75 -2.82
C LEU A 35 7.76 5.24 -4.05
N ALA A 36 7.24 6.24 -4.74
CA ALA A 36 7.91 6.84 -5.89
C ALA A 36 9.21 7.55 -5.51
N ASP A 37 9.21 8.31 -4.41
CA ASP A 37 10.41 8.98 -3.89
C ASP A 37 11.46 7.97 -3.44
N ILE A 38 11.05 6.87 -2.81
CA ILE A 38 11.91 5.77 -2.41
C ILE A 38 12.52 5.11 -3.66
N ALA A 39 11.71 4.77 -4.66
CA ALA A 39 12.18 4.19 -5.92
C ALA A 39 13.17 5.13 -6.63
N LYS A 40 12.82 6.44 -6.71
CA LYS A 40 13.70 7.48 -7.26
C LYS A 40 15.01 7.59 -6.49
N ARG A 41 14.96 7.56 -5.15
CA ARG A 41 16.15 7.63 -4.30
C ARG A 41 17.03 6.42 -4.49
N VAL A 42 16.48 5.22 -4.52
CA VAL A 42 17.22 3.97 -4.77
C VAL A 42 17.88 4.03 -6.17
N GLY A 43 17.13 4.40 -7.20
CA GLY A 43 17.67 4.62 -8.55
C GLY A 43 18.72 5.74 -8.62
N SER A 44 18.60 6.79 -7.80
CA SER A 44 19.60 7.88 -7.73
C SER A 44 20.80 7.58 -6.84
N THR A 45 20.67 6.68 -5.86
CA THR A 45 21.77 6.21 -5.01
C THR A 45 22.76 5.39 -5.84
N MET A 46 22.32 4.84 -6.97
CA MET A 46 23.18 4.24 -7.99
C MET A 46 23.98 5.27 -8.82
N ASN A 47 23.56 6.54 -8.86
CA ASN A 47 24.31 7.62 -9.52
C ASN A 47 25.19 8.44 -8.56
N ALA A 48 24.97 8.34 -7.26
CA ALA A 48 25.69 9.10 -6.25
C ALA A 48 26.03 8.24 -5.03
N LEU A 49 27.10 7.46 -5.13
CA LEU A 49 27.82 6.99 -3.95
C LEU A 49 29.04 7.88 -3.72
N SER A 50 28.83 8.95 -2.96
CA SER A 50 29.83 9.46 -2.02
C SER A 50 29.14 10.34 -0.96
N ASP A 51 29.42 10.00 0.31
CA ASP A 51 29.15 10.76 1.53
C ASP A 51 27.70 11.19 1.86
N GLN A 52 27.16 10.67 2.97
CA GLN A 52 27.37 11.35 4.25
C GLN A 52 26.85 10.54 5.45
N GLU A 53 27.69 10.49 6.48
CA GLU A 53 27.42 9.99 7.82
C GLU A 53 26.35 10.78 8.59
N ARG A 54 25.71 10.05 9.52
CA ARG A 54 24.97 10.49 10.72
C ARG A 54 23.68 11.29 10.50
N ARG A 55 22.56 10.55 10.54
CA ARG A 55 21.30 10.93 11.21
C ARG A 55 20.53 9.65 11.58
N VAL A 56 19.74 9.72 12.65
CA VAL A 56 18.91 8.62 13.19
C VAL A 56 18.20 7.87 12.04
N PRO A 57 18.21 6.53 12.00
CA PRO A 57 17.75 5.78 10.82
C PRO A 57 16.24 5.92 10.62
N THR A 58 15.83 6.58 9.53
CA THR A 58 14.47 6.53 8.97
C THR A 58 14.27 5.24 8.16
N LEU A 59 13.02 4.79 7.93
CA LEU A 59 12.75 3.63 7.06
C LEU A 59 13.36 3.77 5.68
N ALA A 60 13.49 4.98 5.13
CA ALA A 60 14.19 5.20 3.87
C ALA A 60 15.65 4.67 3.90
N ASN A 61 16.35 4.82 5.03
CA ASN A 61 17.69 4.26 5.22
C ASN A 61 17.65 2.74 5.48
N ARG A 62 16.65 2.23 6.22
CA ARG A 62 16.52 0.78 6.44
C ARG A 62 16.12 0.02 5.18
N PHE A 63 15.23 0.60 4.38
CA PHE A 63 14.82 0.14 3.06
C PHE A 63 16.00 0.23 2.08
N ALA A 64 16.71 1.35 2.02
CA ALA A 64 17.95 1.46 1.25
C ALA A 64 19.00 0.42 1.68
N GLN A 65 19.17 0.17 2.98
CA GLN A 65 20.08 -0.85 3.50
C GLN A 65 19.58 -2.29 3.29
N SER A 66 18.26 -2.51 3.24
CA SER A 66 17.65 -3.82 2.95
C SER A 66 17.84 -4.15 1.47
N ILE A 67 17.55 -3.18 0.60
CA ILE A 67 17.85 -3.24 -0.83
C ILE A 67 19.34 -3.44 -1.06
N GLN A 68 20.24 -2.66 -0.44
CA GLN A 68 21.69 -2.87 -0.55
C GLN A 68 22.12 -4.28 -0.12
N ARG A 69 21.52 -4.84 0.94
CA ARG A 69 21.81 -6.19 1.42
C ARG A 69 21.27 -7.28 0.49
N MET A 70 20.10 -7.08 -0.12
CA MET A 70 19.56 -7.97 -1.15
C MET A 70 20.37 -7.88 -2.46
N LEU A 71 20.75 -6.68 -2.89
CA LEU A 71 21.61 -6.44 -4.06
C LEU A 71 22.98 -7.11 -3.92
N HIS A 72 23.60 -7.08 -2.74
CA HIS A 72 24.83 -7.83 -2.49
C HIS A 72 24.66 -9.36 -2.60
N ARG A 73 23.45 -9.88 -2.33
CA ARG A 73 23.12 -11.30 -2.52
C ARG A 73 22.83 -11.64 -3.99
N SER A 74 22.27 -10.70 -4.75
CA SER A 74 21.93 -10.87 -6.18
C SER A 74 23.07 -10.57 -7.16
N ALA A 75 24.12 -9.84 -6.73
CA ALA A 75 25.32 -9.53 -7.53
C ALA A 75 26.14 -10.78 -7.96
N VAL A 76 25.75 -11.98 -7.53
CA VAL A 76 26.31 -13.26 -8.01
C VAL A 76 25.68 -13.70 -9.35
N ALA A 77 24.54 -13.14 -9.75
CA ALA A 77 23.90 -13.38 -11.04
C ALA A 77 24.28 -12.25 -12.03
N GLY A 78 25.36 -12.46 -12.80
CA GLY A 78 25.98 -11.44 -13.65
C GLY A 78 25.16 -10.96 -14.84
N MET A 79 24.35 -9.92 -14.66
CA MET A 79 23.92 -9.01 -15.73
C MET A 79 23.99 -7.56 -15.26
N GLY A 80 24.68 -6.72 -16.03
CA GLY A 80 24.84 -5.28 -15.79
C GLY A 80 23.57 -4.50 -16.14
N GLY A 81 22.62 -4.52 -15.22
CA GLY A 81 21.40 -3.73 -15.17
C GLY A 81 20.76 -3.95 -13.80
N ASP A 82 20.19 -2.91 -13.19
CA ASP A 82 19.47 -3.06 -11.91
C ASP A 82 18.34 -4.10 -12.12
N PRO A 83 18.29 -5.21 -11.35
CA PRO A 83 17.31 -6.27 -11.57
C PRO A 83 15.85 -5.83 -11.38
N TYR A 84 15.59 -4.70 -10.72
CA TYR A 84 14.23 -4.26 -10.36
C TYR A 84 13.81 -2.95 -11.01
N PHE A 85 14.76 -2.08 -11.35
CA PHE A 85 14.46 -0.68 -11.66
C PHE A 85 15.07 -0.23 -12.99
N GLY A 86 14.40 -0.56 -14.08
CA GLY A 86 14.61 0.13 -15.36
C GLY A 86 14.30 1.64 -15.25
N PRO A 87 14.81 2.48 -16.17
CA PRO A 87 14.49 3.90 -16.19
C PRO A 87 12.98 4.15 -16.39
N GLY A 88 12.34 4.94 -15.52
CA GLY A 88 10.94 5.39 -15.68
C GLY A 88 9.93 4.89 -14.63
N ILE A 89 10.32 3.95 -13.76
CA ILE A 89 9.42 3.37 -12.73
C ILE A 89 8.98 4.40 -11.68
N GLU A 90 9.75 5.45 -11.41
CA GLU A 90 9.34 6.54 -10.52
C GLU A 90 8.07 7.24 -11.00
N HIS A 91 7.86 7.31 -12.32
CA HIS A 91 6.65 7.89 -12.90
C HIS A 91 5.46 6.96 -12.67
N LEU A 92 5.65 5.65 -12.88
CA LEU A 92 4.60 4.65 -12.72
C LEU A 92 4.15 4.54 -11.24
N LEU A 93 5.09 4.49 -10.29
CA LEU A 93 4.77 4.42 -8.85
C LEU A 93 4.12 5.70 -8.32
N ALA A 94 4.40 6.86 -8.92
CA ALA A 94 3.78 8.13 -8.57
C ALA A 94 2.37 8.33 -9.18
N ARG A 95 2.04 7.62 -10.28
CA ARG A 95 0.81 7.85 -11.06
C ARG A 95 -0.45 7.71 -10.22
N PRO A 96 -1.27 8.75 -10.03
CA PRO A 96 -2.57 8.60 -9.39
C PRO A 96 -3.45 7.62 -10.18
N TYR A 97 -4.42 7.00 -9.50
CA TYR A 97 -5.40 6.13 -10.18
C TYR A 97 -6.04 6.84 -11.37
N THR A 98 -6.37 8.13 -11.24
CA THR A 98 -6.95 8.97 -12.31
C THR A 98 -6.17 8.97 -13.63
N ASP A 99 -4.86 8.74 -13.59
CA ASP A 99 -4.02 8.76 -14.80
C ASP A 99 -3.96 7.37 -15.47
N MET A 100 -4.62 6.36 -14.90
CA MET A 100 -4.79 5.01 -15.47
C MET A 100 -6.17 4.85 -16.14
N GLU A 101 -6.78 5.96 -16.57
CA GLU A 101 -8.13 5.99 -17.12
C GLU A 101 -8.26 5.34 -18.50
N GLU A 102 -7.19 5.31 -19.29
CA GLU A 102 -7.21 4.72 -20.62
C GLU A 102 -6.82 3.25 -20.56
N PRO A 103 -7.70 2.31 -21.01
CA PRO A 103 -7.29 0.93 -21.19
C PRO A 103 -6.13 0.91 -22.20
N PRO A 104 -5.12 0.06 -22.00
CA PRO A 104 -4.00 -0.01 -22.92
C PRO A 104 -4.54 -0.27 -24.34
N HIS A 105 -4.11 0.57 -25.27
CA HIS A 105 -4.50 0.53 -26.68
C HIS A 105 -3.55 -0.37 -27.49
N THR A 106 -2.43 -0.77 -26.89
CA THR A 106 -1.42 -1.60 -27.52
C THR A 106 -0.91 -2.69 -26.57
N SER A 107 -0.42 -3.80 -27.12
CA SER A 107 0.21 -4.87 -26.35
C SER A 107 1.46 -4.42 -25.59
N ALA A 108 2.13 -3.35 -26.04
CA ALA A 108 3.25 -2.76 -25.33
C ALA A 108 2.81 -2.04 -24.05
N GLU A 109 1.66 -1.35 -24.07
CA GLU A 109 1.07 -0.69 -22.89
C GLU A 109 0.52 -1.72 -21.90
N GLU A 110 -0.05 -2.83 -22.36
CA GLU A 110 -0.47 -3.95 -21.50
C GLU A 110 0.72 -4.57 -20.75
N ILE A 111 1.85 -4.77 -21.44
CA ILE A 111 3.08 -5.32 -20.84
C ILE A 111 3.66 -4.35 -19.79
N ASP A 112 3.60 -3.04 -20.06
CA ASP A 112 4.06 -2.00 -19.10
C ASP A 112 3.17 -1.96 -17.84
N GLU A 113 1.84 -2.09 -18.00
CA GLU A 113 0.89 -2.11 -16.89
C GLU A 113 1.06 -3.36 -16.00
N GLN A 114 1.22 -4.55 -16.59
CA GLN A 114 1.46 -5.77 -15.82
C GLN A 114 2.80 -5.71 -15.08
N HIS A 115 3.86 -5.26 -15.75
CA HIS A 115 5.17 -5.11 -15.12
C HIS A 115 5.12 -4.12 -13.96
N PHE A 116 4.33 -3.05 -14.09
CA PHE A 116 4.07 -2.12 -13.00
C PHE A 116 3.40 -2.77 -11.79
N ILE A 117 2.34 -3.56 -12.02
CA ILE A 117 1.60 -4.27 -10.96
C ILE A 117 2.52 -5.23 -10.21
N ASP A 118 3.32 -6.01 -10.94
CA ASP A 118 4.24 -6.99 -10.35
C ASP A 118 5.29 -6.28 -9.49
N THR A 119 5.91 -5.23 -10.03
CA THR A 119 6.94 -4.44 -9.33
C THR A 119 6.38 -3.76 -8.08
N ALA A 120 5.21 -3.14 -8.17
CA ALA A 120 4.55 -2.51 -7.01
C ALA A 120 4.23 -3.56 -5.93
N SER A 121 3.84 -4.77 -6.34
CA SER A 121 3.56 -5.88 -5.44
C SER A 121 4.81 -6.37 -4.71
N GLU A 122 5.95 -6.48 -5.39
CA GLU A 122 7.23 -6.82 -4.77
C GLU A 122 7.67 -5.78 -3.74
N VAL A 123 7.61 -4.49 -4.09
CA VAL A 123 7.99 -3.40 -3.16
C VAL A 123 7.11 -3.42 -1.90
N ILE A 124 5.80 -3.67 -2.05
CA ILE A 124 4.88 -3.77 -0.92
C ILE A 124 5.22 -4.98 -0.02
N LYS A 125 5.57 -6.13 -0.60
CA LYS A 125 6.00 -7.32 0.15
C LYS A 125 7.29 -7.04 0.92
N ASP A 126 8.29 -6.43 0.28
CA ASP A 126 9.57 -6.08 0.92
C ASP A 126 9.37 -5.12 2.10
N LEU A 127 8.52 -4.11 1.93
CA LEU A 127 8.19 -3.18 3.02
C LEU A 127 7.48 -3.88 4.19
N ALA A 128 6.59 -4.83 3.89
CA ALA A 128 5.93 -5.62 4.91
C ALA A 128 6.92 -6.54 5.65
N GLU A 129 7.90 -7.13 4.96
CA GLU A 129 8.96 -7.94 5.57
C GLU A 129 9.86 -7.12 6.52
N ILE A 130 10.21 -5.89 6.14
CA ILE A 130 10.96 -4.97 7.02
C ILE A 130 10.16 -4.62 8.27
N GLY A 131 8.85 -4.45 8.11
CA GLY A 131 7.92 -4.20 9.20
C GLY A 131 7.92 -2.77 9.74
N ASN A 132 7.11 -2.57 10.78
CA ASN A 132 6.91 -1.28 11.47
C ASN A 132 6.44 -0.16 10.53
N VAL A 133 5.43 -0.46 9.72
CA VAL A 133 4.97 0.42 8.65
C VAL A 133 3.45 0.41 8.51
N VAL A 134 2.89 1.57 8.19
CA VAL A 134 1.53 1.73 7.68
C VAL A 134 1.62 2.00 6.18
N LEU A 135 1.05 1.10 5.38
CA LEU A 135 1.01 1.17 3.92
C LEU A 135 -0.36 1.69 3.48
N LEU A 136 -0.39 2.79 2.72
CA LEU A 136 -1.61 3.36 2.18
C LEU A 136 -1.79 3.04 0.69
N GLY A 137 -2.90 2.38 0.36
CA GLY A 137 -3.36 2.18 -1.01
C GLY A 137 -2.60 1.11 -1.80
N ARG A 138 -2.65 1.24 -3.14
CA ARG A 138 -1.89 0.42 -4.10
C ARG A 138 -2.16 -1.08 -3.99
N GLY A 139 -3.35 -1.47 -3.53
CA GLY A 139 -3.70 -2.88 -3.44
C GLY A 139 -3.00 -3.60 -2.29
N GLY A 140 -2.43 -2.89 -1.31
CA GLY A 140 -1.70 -3.52 -0.21
C GLY A 140 -2.52 -4.58 0.54
N ALA A 141 -3.85 -4.39 0.65
CA ALA A 141 -4.75 -5.39 1.23
C ALA A 141 -4.90 -6.66 0.37
N ALA A 142 -4.89 -6.52 -0.96
CA ALA A 142 -4.93 -7.66 -1.89
C ALA A 142 -3.57 -8.36 -1.98
N ILE A 143 -2.48 -7.59 -2.10
CA ILE A 143 -1.11 -8.11 -2.21
C ILE A 143 -0.69 -8.88 -0.96
N LEU A 144 -1.07 -8.39 0.22
CA LEU A 144 -0.71 -8.99 1.51
C LEU A 144 -1.88 -9.80 2.11
N HIS A 145 -2.81 -10.26 1.28
CA HIS A 145 -4.02 -10.96 1.70
C HIS A 145 -3.74 -12.16 2.62
N ASP A 146 -2.77 -12.99 2.25
CA ASP A 146 -2.45 -14.23 2.98
C ASP A 146 -1.45 -14.02 4.12
N SER A 147 -1.02 -12.78 4.36
CA SER A 147 -0.07 -12.49 5.41
C SER A 147 -0.73 -12.46 6.79
N ILE A 148 -0.32 -13.38 7.66
CA ILE A 148 -0.82 -13.49 9.04
C ILE A 148 -0.29 -12.41 9.98
N SER A 149 0.69 -11.61 9.54
CA SER A 149 1.36 -10.57 10.33
C SER A 149 0.95 -9.14 9.92
N VAL A 150 -0.02 -9.01 9.00
CA VAL A 150 -0.46 -7.73 8.43
C VAL A 150 -1.90 -7.45 8.80
N LEU A 151 -2.16 -6.32 9.46
CA LEU A 151 -3.52 -5.85 9.71
C LEU A 151 -4.05 -5.09 8.49
N ARG A 152 -4.95 -5.72 7.74
CA ARG A 152 -5.65 -5.12 6.59
C ARG A 152 -6.90 -4.37 6.99
N VAL A 153 -6.97 -3.07 6.72
CA VAL A 153 -8.06 -2.16 7.10
C VAL A 153 -8.61 -1.45 5.86
N GLY A 154 -9.93 -1.50 5.67
CA GLY A 154 -10.61 -0.75 4.61
C GLY A 154 -11.23 0.55 5.12
N VAL A 155 -11.36 1.57 4.26
CA VAL A 155 -11.99 2.85 4.60
C VAL A 155 -12.94 3.32 3.50
N ILE A 156 -14.21 3.48 3.87
CA ILE A 156 -15.30 3.93 3.01
C ILE A 156 -16.06 5.10 3.65
N ALA A 157 -16.84 5.80 2.84
CA ALA A 157 -17.77 6.85 3.27
C ALA A 157 -18.80 7.10 2.16
N LYS A 158 -19.94 7.69 2.53
CA LYS A 158 -20.97 8.19 1.61
C LYS A 158 -20.38 9.25 0.67
N LEU A 159 -20.88 9.29 -0.57
CA LEU A 159 -20.35 10.16 -1.62
C LEU A 159 -20.40 11.64 -1.20
N GLU A 160 -21.45 12.05 -0.49
CA GLU A 160 -21.67 13.43 -0.06
C GLU A 160 -20.57 13.89 0.91
N ASP A 161 -20.24 13.06 1.90
CA ASP A 161 -19.20 13.37 2.89
C ASP A 161 -17.81 13.35 2.24
N ARG A 162 -17.58 12.42 1.32
CA ARG A 162 -16.35 12.37 0.52
C ARG A 162 -16.19 13.61 -0.33
N ALA A 163 -17.25 14.04 -1.02
CA ALA A 163 -17.25 15.21 -1.89
C ALA A 163 -16.96 16.49 -1.09
N ALA A 164 -17.56 16.64 0.10
CA ALA A 164 -17.27 17.76 0.99
C ALA A 164 -15.79 17.81 1.41
N ARG A 165 -15.21 16.65 1.80
CA ARG A 165 -13.79 16.55 2.15
C ARG A 165 -12.87 16.86 0.96
N VAL A 166 -13.15 16.27 -0.20
CA VAL A 166 -12.35 16.47 -1.42
C VAL A 166 -12.42 17.93 -1.88
N GLN A 167 -13.61 18.54 -1.89
CA GLN A 167 -13.77 19.95 -2.22
C GLN A 167 -12.89 20.84 -1.32
N GLN A 168 -12.93 20.60 -0.01
CA GLN A 168 -12.14 21.37 0.95
C GLN A 168 -10.64 21.14 0.79
N GLN A 169 -10.21 19.87 0.70
CA GLN A 169 -8.79 19.49 0.64
C GLN A 169 -8.13 19.96 -0.67
N MET A 170 -8.83 19.85 -1.79
CA MET A 170 -8.33 20.23 -3.12
C MET A 170 -8.67 21.68 -3.50
N ARG A 171 -9.42 22.41 -2.67
CA ARG A 171 -9.88 23.79 -2.91
C ARG A 171 -10.66 23.94 -4.22
N LEU A 172 -11.53 22.97 -4.50
CA LEU A 172 -12.37 22.94 -5.70
C LEU A 172 -13.49 23.98 -5.61
N LYS A 173 -13.96 24.44 -6.77
CA LYS A 173 -14.93 25.56 -6.84
C LYS A 173 -16.35 25.11 -6.51
N SER A 174 -16.68 23.84 -6.78
CA SER A 174 -18.00 23.29 -6.52
C SER A 174 -17.95 21.86 -5.96
N VAL A 175 -19.06 21.43 -5.37
CA VAL A 175 -19.23 20.05 -4.90
C VAL A 175 -19.35 19.09 -6.08
N GLU A 176 -19.91 19.55 -7.21
CA GLU A 176 -20.03 18.79 -8.45
C GLU A 176 -18.65 18.45 -9.03
N GLU A 177 -17.70 19.38 -9.01
CA GLU A 177 -16.31 19.16 -9.43
C GLU A 177 -15.63 18.10 -8.54
N ALA A 178 -15.92 18.12 -7.23
CA ALA A 178 -15.42 17.11 -6.30
C ALA A 178 -16.02 15.72 -6.57
N LYS A 179 -17.33 15.65 -6.87
CA LYS A 179 -18.02 14.39 -7.23
C LYS A 179 -17.47 13.78 -8.51
N LEU A 180 -17.24 14.58 -9.55
CA LEU A 180 -16.63 14.13 -10.80
C LEU A 180 -15.22 13.58 -10.57
N THR A 181 -14.41 14.32 -9.78
CA THR A 181 -13.06 13.88 -9.40
C THR A 181 -13.08 12.54 -8.65
N ILE A 182 -14.05 12.35 -7.75
CA ILE A 182 -14.28 11.10 -7.03
C ILE A 182 -14.67 9.97 -7.96
N GLU A 183 -15.62 10.20 -8.87
CA GLU A 183 -16.09 9.20 -9.83
C GLU A 183 -14.95 8.66 -10.70
N HIS A 184 -14.14 9.57 -11.24
CA HIS A 184 -12.95 9.26 -12.02
C HIS A 184 -11.93 8.42 -11.22
N ALA A 185 -11.62 8.86 -9.99
CA ALA A 185 -10.70 8.15 -9.12
C ALA A 185 -11.22 6.75 -8.72
N ASP A 186 -12.52 6.62 -8.43
CA ASP A 186 -13.14 5.37 -8.02
C ASP A 186 -13.20 4.36 -9.17
N LEU A 187 -13.50 4.83 -10.39
CA LEU A 187 -13.50 4.02 -11.60
C LEU A 187 -12.09 3.50 -11.90
N ALA A 188 -11.09 4.37 -11.83
CA ALA A 188 -9.72 3.95 -12.14
C ALA A 188 -9.13 3.04 -11.06
N GLN A 189 -9.44 3.24 -9.77
CA GLN A 189 -9.10 2.29 -8.72
C GLN A 189 -9.79 0.94 -8.93
N HIS A 190 -11.06 0.94 -9.37
CA HIS A 190 -11.78 -0.31 -9.65
C HIS A 190 -11.13 -1.08 -10.80
N ARG A 191 -10.81 -0.41 -11.92
CA ARG A 191 -10.10 -1.03 -13.06
C ARG A 191 -8.76 -1.63 -12.66
N TYR A 192 -7.99 -0.91 -11.84
CA TYR A 192 -6.74 -1.44 -11.30
C TYR A 192 -6.94 -2.72 -10.50
N PHE A 193 -7.91 -2.76 -9.58
CA PHE A 193 -8.18 -3.94 -8.76
C PHE A 193 -8.71 -5.12 -9.57
N GLU A 194 -9.57 -4.86 -10.56
CA GLU A 194 -10.10 -5.88 -11.45
C GLU A 194 -8.97 -6.55 -12.24
N ARG A 195 -8.06 -5.76 -12.83
CA ARG A 195 -6.93 -6.27 -13.61
C ARG A 195 -5.87 -6.95 -12.76
N ALA A 196 -5.47 -6.30 -11.66
CA ALA A 196 -4.33 -6.76 -10.86
C ALA A 196 -4.68 -7.93 -9.94
N PHE A 197 -5.92 -8.01 -9.46
CA PHE A 197 -6.30 -8.90 -8.37
C PHE A 197 -7.61 -9.65 -8.61
N GLU A 198 -8.24 -9.50 -9.78
CA GLU A 198 -9.57 -10.07 -10.10
C GLU A 198 -10.60 -9.76 -9.00
N SER A 199 -10.51 -8.58 -8.39
CA SER A 199 -11.28 -8.20 -7.20
C SER A 199 -11.73 -6.73 -7.27
N SER A 200 -12.29 -6.23 -6.18
CA SER A 200 -12.78 -4.86 -6.02
C SER A 200 -12.09 -4.19 -4.82
N PRO A 201 -11.77 -2.89 -4.89
CA PRO A 201 -11.17 -2.17 -3.77
C PRO A 201 -12.09 -2.09 -2.54
N ILE A 202 -13.38 -2.40 -2.70
CA ILE A 202 -14.35 -2.44 -1.60
C ILE A 202 -14.84 -3.85 -1.30
N ASP A 203 -14.16 -4.89 -1.79
CA ASP A 203 -14.44 -6.27 -1.41
C ASP A 203 -14.16 -6.45 0.09
N PRO A 204 -15.19 -6.72 0.92
CA PRO A 204 -15.01 -6.85 2.37
C PRO A 204 -14.11 -8.02 2.76
N PHE A 205 -13.92 -9.03 1.89
CA PHE A 205 -13.06 -10.18 2.19
C PHE A 205 -11.56 -9.86 2.10
N LEU A 206 -11.18 -8.73 1.52
CA LEU A 206 -9.79 -8.26 1.51
C LEU A 206 -9.34 -7.69 2.87
N TYR A 207 -10.26 -7.43 3.79
CA TYR A 207 -10.00 -6.68 5.01
C TYR A 207 -10.39 -7.47 6.26
N HIS A 208 -9.67 -7.26 7.36
CA HIS A 208 -10.13 -7.75 8.66
C HIS A 208 -11.31 -6.93 9.19
N PHE A 209 -11.35 -5.64 8.87
CA PHE A 209 -12.52 -4.77 9.07
C PHE A 209 -12.43 -3.53 8.18
N MET A 210 -13.57 -2.85 8.03
CA MET A 210 -13.68 -1.61 7.25
C MET A 210 -14.36 -0.51 8.07
N TRP A 211 -13.87 0.72 7.95
CA TRP A 211 -14.46 1.90 8.55
C TRP A 211 -15.42 2.59 7.60
N ASN A 212 -16.62 2.94 8.07
CA ASN A 212 -17.48 3.93 7.44
C ASN A 212 -17.29 5.29 8.14
N THR A 213 -16.50 6.18 7.54
CA THR A 213 -16.18 7.49 8.13
C THR A 213 -17.24 8.55 7.90
N SER A 214 -18.39 8.20 7.31
CA SER A 214 -19.59 9.06 7.36
C SER A 214 -20.25 9.02 8.74
N ASP A 215 -20.15 7.88 9.41
CA ASP A 215 -20.87 7.63 10.68
C ASP A 215 -19.90 7.48 11.87
N VAL A 216 -18.59 7.49 11.61
CA VAL A 216 -17.51 7.32 12.60
C VAL A 216 -16.43 8.38 12.40
N SER A 217 -15.97 9.03 13.48
CA SER A 217 -14.88 10.01 13.39
C SER A 217 -13.53 9.35 13.14
N LEU A 218 -12.58 10.10 12.58
CA LEU A 218 -11.23 9.58 12.31
C LEU A 218 -10.49 9.25 13.60
N GLU A 219 -10.73 9.98 14.68
CA GLU A 219 -10.14 9.72 16.00
C GLU A 219 -10.62 8.38 16.56
N TYR A 220 -11.93 8.10 16.48
CA TYR A 220 -12.48 6.82 16.89
C TYR A 220 -11.92 5.68 16.04
N ALA A 221 -11.95 5.84 14.71
CA ALA A 221 -11.44 4.84 13.79
C ALA A 221 -9.95 4.56 14.02
N ALA A 222 -9.15 5.60 14.29
CA ALA A 222 -7.73 5.48 14.60
C ALA A 222 -7.50 4.70 15.90
N GLN A 223 -8.19 5.08 16.98
CA GLN A 223 -8.05 4.42 18.28
C GLN A 223 -8.35 2.92 18.19
N VAL A 224 -9.47 2.54 17.56
CA VAL A 224 -9.82 1.13 17.41
C VAL A 224 -8.85 0.39 16.48
N THR A 225 -8.33 1.06 15.44
CA THR A 225 -7.30 0.46 14.57
C THR A 225 -5.99 0.21 15.33
N ILE A 226 -5.58 1.15 16.18
CA ILE A 226 -4.42 1.03 17.06
C ILE A 226 -4.58 -0.15 18.01
N ASP A 227 -5.75 -0.26 18.64
CA ASP A 227 -6.04 -1.35 19.59
C ASP A 227 -6.07 -2.71 18.87
N ALA A 228 -6.65 -2.78 17.67
CA ALA A 228 -6.61 -3.98 16.84
C ALA A 228 -5.18 -4.38 16.45
N ALA A 229 -4.32 -3.42 16.10
CA ALA A 229 -2.92 -3.68 15.75
C ALA A 229 -2.10 -4.20 16.95
N LYS A 230 -2.37 -3.69 18.16
CA LYS A 230 -1.78 -4.19 19.41
C LYS A 230 -2.23 -5.63 19.68
N VAL A 231 -3.54 -5.89 19.59
CA VAL A 231 -4.09 -7.24 19.79
C VAL A 231 -3.53 -8.23 18.77
N MET A 232 -3.42 -7.84 17.50
CA MET A 232 -2.76 -8.66 16.48
C MET A 232 -1.31 -8.96 16.85
N SER A 233 -0.55 -7.96 17.31
CA SER A 233 0.86 -8.13 17.67
C SER A 233 1.04 -9.05 18.88
N GLU A 234 0.11 -9.03 19.83
CA GLU A 234 0.17 -9.84 21.07
C GLU A 234 -0.37 -11.26 20.89
N LYS A 235 -1.48 -11.42 20.14
CA LYS A 235 -2.25 -12.67 20.07
C LYS A 235 -2.28 -13.31 18.69
N GLY A 236 -1.76 -12.63 17.67
CA GLY A 236 -1.88 -13.02 16.27
C GLY A 236 -3.29 -12.85 15.71
N LEU A 237 -3.41 -13.00 14.39
CA LEU A 237 -4.70 -13.15 13.72
C LEU A 237 -5.10 -14.64 13.74
N LYS A 238 -6.33 -14.95 14.17
CA LYS A 238 -6.83 -16.34 14.32
C LYS A 238 -6.95 -17.14 13.02
N TRP A 239 -6.63 -16.55 11.87
CA TRP A 239 -6.58 -17.24 10.58
C TRP A 239 -5.52 -18.35 10.52
N ALA A 240 -4.52 -18.33 11.43
CA ALA A 240 -3.32 -19.16 11.34
C ALA A 240 -3.41 -20.58 11.96
N SER A 241 -4.57 -21.06 12.42
CA SER A 241 -4.62 -22.33 13.19
C SER A 241 -5.60 -23.39 12.68
N GLN A 242 -5.87 -23.51 11.38
CA GLN A 242 -6.71 -24.61 10.84
C GLN A 242 -6.05 -25.51 9.79
N THR A 243 -4.73 -25.44 9.58
CA THR A 243 -4.03 -26.32 8.62
C THR A 243 -3.15 -27.42 9.24
N ASP A 244 -3.20 -27.63 10.55
CA ASP A 244 -2.57 -28.80 11.22
C ASP A 244 -3.62 -29.81 11.73
N ALA A 245 -4.65 -30.06 10.93
CA ALA A 245 -5.40 -31.31 11.05
C ALA A 245 -4.67 -32.37 10.19
N SER A 246 -3.60 -32.96 10.73
CA SER A 246 -3.06 -34.22 10.21
C SER A 246 -4.20 -35.25 10.13
N PRO A 247 -4.50 -35.82 8.96
CA PRO A 247 -5.29 -37.04 8.88
C PRO A 247 -4.35 -38.22 9.15
N ASP A 248 -3.82 -38.30 10.37
CA ASP A 248 -3.11 -39.48 10.84
C ASP A 248 -3.50 -39.74 12.29
N ALA A 249 -4.71 -40.27 12.43
CA ALA A 249 -5.09 -41.09 13.56
C ALA A 249 -5.61 -42.41 13.00
N THR A 250 -4.64 -43.29 12.72
CA THR A 250 -4.69 -44.73 12.98
C THR A 250 -5.84 -45.53 12.37
N SER A 251 -5.47 -46.29 11.34
CA SER A 251 -5.83 -47.70 11.21
C SER A 251 -6.05 -48.41 12.56
N GLU A 252 -7.24 -48.98 12.73
CA GLU A 252 -7.49 -50.32 13.27
C GLU A 252 -8.77 -50.90 12.62
#